data_AF-A0A958JFJ2-F1
#
_entry.id   AF-A0A958JFJ2-F1
#
_cell.length_a   1.000
_cell.length_b   1.000
_cell.length_c   1.000
_cell.angle_alpha   90.00
_cell.angle_beta   90.00
_cell.angle_gamma   90.00
#
_symmetry.space_group_name_H-M   'P 1'
#
loop_
_entity.id
_entity.type
_entity.pdbx_description
1 polymer ?
#
loop_
_entity_poly.entity_id
_entity_poly.type
_entity_poly.pdbx_seq_one_letter_code
_entity_poly.pdbx_strand_id
1 'polypeptide(L)'
;MAIADTSPNLAGVLRRMFPAAATEQIQQAYTYAIENGGGRECDFERDPEASYNPRPARIALILINNAEVREVDELQAALLATVPLPSSSDGFSDLVRQWAQAAARITSEPSQADPCSVPPIRIALAHYLDRARHLHLAPPERWPEVTTAAAGHIALAATICPPLHVLIDAWYKRFSRTRTRT
;
A
#
# COMPACT_ATOMS: atom_id res chain seq x y z
N MET A 1 0.27 5.61 18.74
CA MET A 1 -0.48 6.78 18.20
C MET A 1 -1.76 6.28 17.53
N ALA A 2 -2.94 6.86 17.81
CA ALA A 2 -4.19 6.32 17.27
C ALA A 2 -4.37 6.66 15.78
N ILE A 3 -5.09 5.82 15.03
CA ILE A 3 -5.46 6.09 13.62
C ILE A 3 -6.29 7.38 13.58
N ALA A 4 -7.21 7.58 14.51
CA ALA A 4 -8.07 8.76 14.55
C ALA A 4 -7.28 10.08 14.63
N ASP A 5 -6.11 10.06 15.27
CA ASP A 5 -5.26 11.25 15.45
C ASP A 5 -4.53 11.65 14.16
N THR A 6 -4.30 10.70 13.26
CA THR A 6 -3.42 10.90 12.09
C THR A 6 -4.05 10.60 10.74
N SER A 7 -5.16 9.88 10.73
CA SER A 7 -6.01 9.66 9.57
C SER A 7 -7.47 9.54 10.02
N PRO A 8 -8.15 10.68 10.28
CA PRO A 8 -9.59 10.68 10.58
C PRO A 8 -10.43 9.98 9.50
N ASN A 9 -9.99 10.06 8.23
CA ASN A 9 -10.62 9.36 7.12
C ASN A 9 -10.56 7.83 7.29
N LEU A 10 -9.36 7.26 7.51
CA LEU A 10 -9.24 5.82 7.72
C LEU A 10 -10.02 5.37 8.97
N ALA A 11 -9.95 6.12 10.08
CA ALA A 11 -10.73 5.81 11.27
C ALA A 11 -12.24 5.75 10.98
N GLY A 12 -12.76 6.73 10.23
CA GLY A 12 -14.17 6.77 9.81
C GLY A 12 -14.57 5.64 8.87
N VAL A 13 -13.67 5.20 7.99
CA VAL A 13 -13.88 4.03 7.12
C VAL A 13 -13.89 2.74 7.94
N LEU A 14 -12.90 2.52 8.81
CA LEU A 14 -12.80 1.30 9.61
C LEU A 14 -14.03 1.10 10.51
N ARG A 15 -14.44 2.15 11.23
CA ARG A 15 -15.61 2.11 12.12
C ARG A 15 -16.91 1.76 11.39
N ARG A 16 -17.04 2.10 10.10
CA ARG A 16 -18.24 1.80 9.30
C ARG A 16 -18.24 0.40 8.72
N MET A 17 -17.06 -0.15 8.44
CA MET A 17 -16.92 -1.35 7.63
C MET A 17 -16.51 -2.58 8.43
N PHE A 18 -15.95 -2.40 9.63
CA PHE A 18 -15.39 -3.48 10.43
C PHE A 18 -15.97 -3.46 11.85
N PRO A 19 -16.15 -4.63 12.49
CA PRO A 19 -16.42 -4.71 13.92
C PRO A 19 -15.33 -4.05 14.76
N ALA A 20 -15.65 -3.69 16.01
CA ALA A 20 -14.70 -3.06 16.93
C ALA A 20 -13.42 -3.90 17.13
N ALA A 21 -13.56 -5.21 17.36
CA ALA A 21 -12.43 -6.12 17.55
C ALA A 21 -11.50 -6.19 16.32
N ALA A 22 -12.05 -6.12 15.10
CA ALA A 22 -11.26 -6.06 13.87
C ALA A 22 -10.55 -4.71 13.73
N THR A 23 -11.23 -3.62 14.09
CA THR A 23 -10.64 -2.27 14.10
C THR A 23 -9.46 -2.17 15.06
N GLU A 24 -9.55 -2.80 16.23
CA GLU A 24 -8.45 -2.86 17.21
C GLU A 24 -7.22 -3.60 16.66
N GLN A 25 -7.42 -4.72 15.97
CA GLN A 25 -6.32 -5.46 15.32
C GLN A 25 -5.64 -4.65 14.21
N ILE A 26 -6.42 -3.91 13.41
CA ILE A 26 -5.89 -3.02 12.38
C ILE A 26 -5.16 -1.83 13.03
N GLN A 27 -5.71 -1.28 14.12
CA GLN A 27 -5.07 -0.23 14.91
C GLN A 27 -3.72 -0.66 15.47
N GLN A 28 -3.59 -1.90 15.97
CA GLN A 28 -2.32 -2.45 16.44
C GLN A 28 -1.27 -2.48 15.32
N ALA A 29 -1.62 -3.02 14.14
CA ALA A 29 -0.72 -3.04 12.99
C ALA A 29 -0.34 -1.63 12.50
N TYR A 30 -1.30 -0.70 12.51
CA TYR A 30 -1.06 0.69 12.12
C TYR A 30 -0.10 1.39 13.09
N THR A 31 -0.34 1.27 14.39
CA THR A 31 0.54 1.83 15.42
C THR A 31 1.96 1.32 15.25
N TYR A 32 2.12 0.00 15.09
CA TYR A 32 3.42 -0.61 14.84
C TYR A 32 4.10 -0.03 13.59
N ALA A 33 3.37 0.07 12.48
CA ALA A 33 3.91 0.61 11.23
C ALA A 33 4.36 2.08 11.40
N ILE A 34 3.59 2.91 12.09
CA ILE A 34 4.02 4.30 12.36
C ILE A 34 5.29 4.33 13.21
N GLU A 35 5.31 3.60 14.33
CA GLU A 35 6.42 3.61 15.29
C GLU A 35 7.73 3.12 14.65
N ASN A 36 7.62 2.26 13.63
CA ASN A 36 8.76 1.74 12.86
C ASN A 36 9.02 2.50 11.56
N GLY A 37 8.53 3.73 11.44
CA GLY A 37 8.88 4.64 10.35
C GLY A 37 8.07 4.48 9.06
N GLY A 38 7.00 3.69 9.05
CA GLY A 38 6.12 3.46 7.90
C GLY A 38 5.39 4.73 7.43
N GLY A 39 5.33 5.77 8.27
CA GLY A 39 4.84 7.09 7.88
C GLY A 39 5.76 7.87 6.93
N ARG A 40 7.00 7.40 6.71
CA ARG A 40 7.96 8.00 5.77
C ARG A 40 7.62 7.58 4.34
N GLU A 41 7.77 8.53 3.42
CA GLU A 41 7.57 8.28 2.00
C GLU A 41 8.80 7.61 1.40
N CYS A 42 8.62 6.86 0.30
CA CYS A 42 9.72 6.15 -0.36
C CYS A 42 10.60 7.06 -1.23
N ASP A 43 9.97 8.00 -1.93
CA ASP A 43 10.60 8.68 -3.07
C ASP A 43 10.76 10.18 -2.90
N PHE A 44 10.19 10.76 -1.84
CA PHE A 44 10.20 12.20 -1.62
C PHE A 44 10.15 12.53 -0.13
N GLU A 45 10.51 13.76 0.22
CA GLU A 45 10.32 14.26 1.59
C GLU A 45 8.95 14.93 1.70
N ARG A 46 8.23 14.64 2.78
CA ARG A 46 6.95 15.28 3.03
C ARG A 46 7.18 16.71 3.50
N ASP A 47 6.41 17.62 2.92
CA ASP A 47 6.19 18.94 3.50
C ASP A 47 5.59 18.77 4.92
N PRO A 48 6.26 19.30 5.98
CA PRO A 48 5.77 19.21 7.35
C PRO A 48 4.41 19.86 7.58
N GLU A 49 4.04 20.87 6.78
CA GLU A 49 2.79 21.61 6.95
C GLU A 49 1.61 20.94 6.23
N ALA A 50 1.89 19.97 5.36
CA ALA A 50 0.87 19.40 4.51
C ALA A 50 0.09 18.27 5.21
N SER A 51 -1.21 18.52 5.39
CA SER A 51 -2.15 17.57 5.99
C SER A 51 -2.46 16.42 5.01
N TYR A 52 -1.59 15.41 5.01
CA TYR A 52 -1.81 14.16 4.29
C TYR A 52 -1.97 12.99 5.25
N ASN A 53 -2.83 12.06 4.87
CA ASN A 53 -2.86 10.74 5.48
C ASN A 53 -1.45 10.11 5.39
N PRO A 54 -0.91 9.58 6.50
CA PRO A 54 0.30 8.78 6.46
C PRO A 54 0.20 7.65 5.45
N ARG A 55 1.33 7.28 4.85
CA ARG A 55 1.40 6.25 3.81
C ARG A 55 0.69 4.93 4.18
N PRO A 56 0.83 4.37 5.39
CA PRO A 56 0.11 3.14 5.76
C PRO A 56 -1.40 3.32 5.69
N ALA A 57 -1.91 4.51 6.06
CA ALA A 57 -3.35 4.79 5.97
C ALA A 57 -3.84 4.88 4.53
N ARG A 58 -3.06 5.49 3.62
CA ARG A 58 -3.42 5.57 2.20
C ARG A 58 -3.47 4.19 1.56
N ILE A 59 -2.50 3.33 1.86
CA ILE A 59 -2.46 1.95 1.38
C ILE A 59 -3.68 1.15 1.87
N ALA A 60 -4.01 1.24 3.17
CA ALA A 60 -5.21 0.60 3.70
C ALA A 60 -6.48 1.11 3.02
N LEU A 61 -6.60 2.42 2.78
CA LEU A 61 -7.73 3.01 2.06
C LEU A 61 -7.83 2.53 0.61
N ILE A 62 -6.70 2.33 -0.08
CA ILE A 62 -6.69 1.75 -1.43
C ILE A 62 -7.23 0.31 -1.39
N LEU A 63 -6.76 -0.51 -0.44
CA LEU A 63 -7.24 -1.89 -0.33
C LEU A 63 -8.75 -1.96 -0.02
N ILE A 64 -9.22 -1.14 0.92
CA ILE A 64 -10.63 -1.15 1.34
C ILE A 64 -11.54 -0.61 0.22
N ASN A 65 -11.21 0.55 -0.35
CA ASN A 65 -12.11 1.27 -1.25
C ASN A 65 -11.94 0.89 -2.72
N ASN A 66 -10.73 0.48 -3.14
CA ASN A 66 -10.45 0.18 -4.53
C ASN A 66 -10.28 -1.31 -4.78
N ALA A 67 -9.66 -2.07 -3.89
CA ALA A 67 -9.49 -3.52 -4.03
C ALA A 67 -10.58 -4.35 -3.32
N GLU A 68 -11.54 -3.67 -2.67
CA GLU A 68 -12.67 -4.25 -1.94
C GLU A 68 -12.28 -5.28 -0.85
N VAL A 69 -11.07 -5.16 -0.30
CA VAL A 69 -10.57 -6.06 0.76
C VAL A 69 -11.35 -5.87 2.06
N ARG A 70 -11.76 -6.98 2.68
CA ARG A 70 -12.46 -7.02 3.97
C ARG A 70 -11.77 -7.93 4.99
N GLU A 71 -10.71 -8.60 4.57
CA GLU A 71 -9.93 -9.52 5.37
C GLU A 71 -8.99 -8.73 6.30
N VAL A 72 -9.14 -8.91 7.61
CA VAL A 72 -8.37 -8.19 8.64
C VAL A 72 -6.87 -8.50 8.51
N ASP A 73 -6.52 -9.77 8.35
CA ASP A 73 -5.12 -10.21 8.19
C ASP A 73 -4.44 -9.55 6.99
N GLU A 74 -5.15 -9.38 5.87
CA GLU A 74 -4.60 -8.73 4.68
C GLU A 74 -4.36 -7.24 4.91
N LEU A 75 -5.26 -6.55 5.61
CA LEU A 75 -5.06 -5.15 5.99
C LEU A 75 -3.90 -4.99 6.99
N GLN A 76 -3.77 -5.89 7.97
CA GLN A 76 -2.61 -5.89 8.86
C GLN A 76 -1.31 -6.11 8.08
N ALA A 77 -1.27 -7.11 7.19
CA ALA A 77 -0.11 -7.39 6.37
C ALA A 77 0.26 -6.19 5.47
N ALA A 78 -0.74 -5.49 4.93
CA ALA A 78 -0.51 -4.30 4.13
C ALA A 78 0.16 -3.16 4.88
N LEU A 79 -0.23 -2.95 6.14
CA LEU A 79 0.37 -1.96 7.02
C LEU A 79 1.81 -2.35 7.38
N LEU A 80 2.03 -3.62 7.73
CA LEU A 80 3.37 -4.13 8.08
C LEU A 80 4.33 -4.15 6.89
N ALA A 81 3.84 -4.30 5.66
CA ALA A 81 4.66 -4.24 4.45
C ALA A 81 5.32 -2.86 4.21
N THR A 82 5.00 -1.83 5.01
CA THR A 82 5.63 -0.50 4.92
C THR A 82 6.88 -0.35 5.79
N VAL A 83 7.21 -1.34 6.63
CA VAL A 83 8.27 -1.27 7.63
C VAL A 83 9.07 -2.57 7.72
N PRO A 84 10.24 -2.56 8.38
CA PRO A 84 10.89 -3.80 8.81
C PRO A 84 9.91 -4.65 9.62
N LEU A 85 9.87 -5.96 9.33
CA LEU A 85 8.90 -6.84 9.97
C LEU A 85 9.24 -7.07 11.44
N PRO A 86 8.20 -7.18 12.29
CA PRO A 86 8.37 -7.58 13.68
C PRO A 86 8.99 -8.96 13.81
N SER A 87 9.66 -9.19 14.94
CA SER A 87 10.07 -10.54 15.30
C SER A 87 8.83 -11.37 15.70
N SER A 88 8.97 -12.69 15.82
CA SER A 88 7.83 -13.58 16.08
C SER A 88 7.08 -13.30 17.40
N SER A 89 7.64 -12.48 18.30
CA SER A 89 7.06 -12.14 19.60
C SER A 89 6.03 -11.00 19.57
N ASP A 90 5.89 -10.23 18.49
CA ASP A 90 5.13 -8.97 18.52
C ASP A 90 3.61 -9.15 18.26
N GLY A 91 3.10 -10.36 18.46
CA GLY A 91 1.66 -10.64 18.49
C GLY A 91 0.94 -10.74 17.13
N PHE A 92 1.66 -10.62 16.01
CA PHE A 92 1.09 -10.86 14.67
C PHE A 92 1.15 -12.35 14.30
N SER A 93 0.23 -12.81 13.45
CA SER A 93 0.26 -14.19 12.95
C SER A 93 1.40 -14.40 11.95
N ASP A 94 1.85 -15.66 11.80
CA ASP A 94 2.86 -16.01 10.79
C ASP A 94 2.36 -15.70 9.37
N LEU A 95 1.08 -15.92 9.11
CA LEU A 95 0.44 -15.64 7.82
C LEU A 95 0.54 -14.15 7.46
N VAL A 96 0.22 -13.26 8.41
CA VAL A 96 0.31 -11.80 8.23
C VAL A 96 1.75 -11.38 7.91
N ARG A 97 2.73 -11.92 8.64
CA ARG A 97 4.16 -11.65 8.38
C ARG A 97 4.61 -12.14 7.00
N GLN A 98 4.24 -13.36 6.63
CA GLN A 98 4.57 -13.94 5.34
C GLN A 98 3.99 -13.12 4.19
N TRP A 99 2.72 -12.71 4.31
CA TRP A 99 2.08 -11.87 3.31
C TRP A 99 2.72 -10.48 3.21
N ALA A 100 3.04 -9.85 4.33
CA ALA A 100 3.72 -8.57 4.34
C ALA A 100 5.10 -8.65 3.66
N GLN A 101 5.87 -9.70 3.95
CA GLN A 101 7.18 -9.93 3.34
C GLN A 101 7.07 -10.18 1.82
N ALA A 102 6.12 -11.02 1.41
CA ALA A 102 5.88 -11.32 0.02
C ALA A 102 5.44 -10.05 -0.74
N ALA A 103 4.53 -9.26 -0.18
CA ALA A 103 4.07 -8.03 -0.79
C ALA A 103 5.19 -7.00 -0.98
N ALA A 104 6.07 -6.85 0.01
CA ALA A 104 7.24 -5.96 -0.09
C ALA A 104 8.18 -6.38 -1.24
N ARG A 105 8.42 -7.68 -1.42
CA ARG A 105 9.20 -8.20 -2.57
C ARG A 105 8.50 -7.94 -3.90
N ILE A 106 7.21 -8.27 -4.01
CA ILE A 106 6.43 -8.14 -5.25
C ILE A 106 6.32 -6.66 -5.68
N THR A 107 6.20 -5.73 -4.72
CA THR A 107 6.13 -4.28 -5.02
C THR A 107 7.38 -3.79 -5.75
N SER A 108 8.54 -4.31 -5.38
CA SER A 108 9.82 -3.97 -6.01
C SER A 108 10.05 -4.77 -7.28
N GLU A 109 9.65 -6.04 -7.29
CA GLU A 109 9.92 -6.98 -8.37
C GLU A 109 8.66 -7.83 -8.66
N PRO A 110 7.77 -7.36 -9.56
CA PRO A 110 6.48 -8.02 -9.80
C PRO A 110 6.62 -9.44 -10.39
N SER A 111 7.77 -9.79 -10.99
CA SER A 111 8.08 -11.15 -11.44
C SER A 111 8.20 -12.18 -10.30
N GLN A 112 8.34 -11.73 -9.05
CA GLN A 112 8.39 -12.60 -7.86
C GLN A 112 7.01 -13.02 -7.36
N ALA A 113 5.92 -12.58 -8.01
CA ALA A 113 4.57 -12.94 -7.62
C ALA A 113 4.27 -14.42 -7.93
N ASP A 114 3.78 -15.14 -6.93
CA ASP A 114 3.09 -16.42 -7.11
C ASP A 114 1.61 -16.14 -7.39
N PRO A 115 1.07 -16.42 -8.59
CA PRO A 115 -0.33 -16.15 -8.94
C PRO A 115 -1.34 -16.87 -8.03
N CYS A 116 -0.93 -17.95 -7.36
CA CYS A 116 -1.78 -18.66 -6.39
C CYS A 116 -1.91 -17.91 -5.05
N SER A 117 -1.06 -16.92 -4.79
CA SER A 117 -1.03 -16.13 -3.55
C SER A 117 -1.62 -14.74 -3.76
N VAL A 118 -2.96 -14.67 -3.79
CA VAL A 118 -3.72 -13.45 -4.09
C VAL A 118 -3.47 -12.29 -3.11
N PRO A 119 -3.50 -12.49 -1.77
CA PRO A 119 -3.40 -11.36 -0.82
C PRO A 119 -2.09 -10.56 -0.94
N PRO A 120 -0.89 -11.17 -0.98
CA PRO A 120 0.36 -10.42 -1.18
C PRO A 120 0.40 -9.60 -2.48
N ILE A 121 -0.23 -10.11 -3.55
CA ILE A 121 -0.30 -9.39 -4.83
C ILE A 121 -1.20 -8.17 -4.69
N ARG A 122 -2.40 -8.28 -4.10
CA ARG A 122 -3.29 -7.13 -3.87
C ARG A 122 -2.61 -6.06 -3.02
N ILE A 123 -1.92 -6.47 -1.96
CA ILE A 123 -1.13 -5.57 -1.12
C ILE A 123 -0.06 -4.85 -1.96
N ALA A 124 0.74 -5.59 -2.73
CA ALA A 124 1.78 -5.01 -3.56
C ALA A 124 1.24 -4.01 -4.60
N LEU A 125 0.11 -4.33 -5.23
CA LEU A 125 -0.57 -3.43 -6.16
C LEU A 125 -1.05 -2.15 -5.48
N ALA A 126 -1.54 -2.23 -4.24
CA ALA A 126 -1.95 -1.05 -3.48
C ALA A 126 -0.75 -0.17 -3.10
N HIS A 127 0.36 -0.77 -2.69
CA HIS A 127 1.63 -0.07 -2.45
C HIS A 127 2.16 0.61 -3.71
N TYR A 128 2.18 -0.11 -4.82
CA TYR A 128 2.59 0.43 -6.12
C TYR A 128 1.71 1.61 -6.54
N LEU A 129 0.39 1.48 -6.44
CA LEU A 129 -0.54 2.55 -6.80
C LEU A 129 -0.38 3.79 -5.91
N ASP A 130 -0.14 3.63 -4.62
CA ASP A 130 0.17 4.74 -3.72
C ASP A 130 1.43 5.47 -4.18
N ARG A 131 2.51 4.73 -4.42
CA ARG A 131 3.79 5.26 -4.92
C ARG A 131 3.62 6.01 -6.25
N ALA A 132 2.94 5.37 -7.20
CA ALA A 132 2.67 5.90 -8.53
C ALA A 132 1.90 7.23 -8.50
N ARG A 133 0.86 7.35 -7.65
CA ARG A 133 0.08 8.58 -7.50
C ARG A 133 0.92 9.77 -7.01
N HIS A 134 1.92 9.52 -6.19
CA HIS A 134 2.79 10.57 -5.62
C HIS A 134 4.08 10.78 -6.41
N LEU A 135 4.29 10.07 -7.53
CA LEU A 135 5.53 10.16 -8.31
C LEU A 135 5.84 11.59 -8.80
N HIS A 136 4.81 12.42 -9.00
CA HIS A 136 4.98 13.83 -9.37
C HIS A 136 5.63 14.70 -8.30
N LEU A 137 5.64 14.25 -7.04
CA LEU A 137 6.35 14.89 -5.92
C LEU A 137 7.79 14.38 -5.79
N ALA A 138 8.11 13.26 -6.44
CA ALA A 138 9.43 12.67 -6.40
C ALA A 138 10.38 13.34 -7.39
N PRO A 139 11.69 13.40 -7.09
CA PRO A 139 12.71 13.83 -8.03
C PRO A 139 12.66 13.02 -9.34
N PRO A 140 12.86 13.63 -10.53
CA PRO A 140 12.75 12.97 -11.82
C PRO A 140 13.60 11.69 -11.99
N GLU A 141 14.73 11.61 -11.30
CA GLU A 141 15.62 10.44 -11.28
C GLU A 141 14.97 9.17 -10.68
N ARG A 142 13.92 9.32 -9.87
CA ARG A 142 13.15 8.19 -9.32
C ARG A 142 12.10 7.66 -10.31
N TRP A 143 11.72 8.44 -11.31
CA TRP A 143 10.63 8.08 -12.22
C TRP A 143 10.88 6.82 -13.05
N PRO A 144 12.11 6.57 -13.58
CA PRO A 144 12.39 5.34 -14.32
C PRO A 144 12.12 4.06 -13.53
N GLU A 145 12.40 4.06 -12.22
CA GLU A 145 12.19 2.90 -11.35
C GLU A 145 10.71 2.50 -11.31
N VAL A 146 9.82 3.47 -11.01
CA VAL A 146 8.37 3.24 -10.91
C VAL A 146 7.75 2.91 -12.26
N THR A 147 8.21 3.58 -13.33
CA THR A 147 7.64 3.39 -14.68
C THR A 147 8.11 2.10 -15.35
N THR A 148 9.32 1.62 -15.08
CA THR A 148 9.83 0.34 -15.59
C THR A 148 9.07 -0.82 -14.96
N ALA A 149 8.77 -0.74 -13.66
CA ALA A 149 7.99 -1.78 -12.97
C ALA A 149 6.50 -1.79 -13.35
N ALA A 150 5.98 -0.77 -14.05
CA ALA A 150 4.56 -0.60 -14.32
C ALA A 150 3.94 -1.76 -15.10
N ALA A 151 4.62 -2.26 -16.14
CA ALA A 151 4.10 -3.31 -17.00
C ALA A 151 3.81 -4.61 -16.21
N GLY A 152 4.70 -4.99 -15.31
CA GLY A 152 4.51 -6.16 -14.44
C GLY A 152 3.32 -6.00 -13.50
N HIS A 153 3.20 -4.84 -12.86
CA HIS A 153 2.06 -4.55 -11.97
C HIS A 153 0.72 -4.46 -12.72
N ILE A 154 0.70 -3.92 -13.94
CA ILE A 154 -0.50 -3.91 -14.80
C ILE A 154 -0.93 -5.35 -15.12
N ALA A 155 0.00 -6.22 -15.52
CA ALA A 155 -0.29 -7.61 -15.84
C ALA A 155 -0.83 -8.39 -14.62
N LEU A 156 -0.21 -8.21 -13.45
CA LEU A 156 -0.70 -8.80 -12.20
C LEU A 156 -2.10 -8.29 -11.85
N ALA A 157 -2.32 -6.98 -11.92
CA ALA A 157 -3.61 -6.39 -11.59
C ALA A 157 -4.73 -6.89 -12.53
N ALA A 158 -4.45 -7.01 -13.83
CA ALA A 158 -5.42 -7.50 -14.81
C ALA A 158 -5.93 -8.91 -14.48
N THR A 159 -5.07 -9.72 -13.86
CA THR A 159 -5.36 -11.11 -13.52
C THR A 159 -6.00 -11.24 -12.14
N ILE A 160 -5.49 -10.51 -11.15
CA ILE A 160 -5.79 -10.73 -9.73
C ILE A 160 -6.78 -9.71 -9.16
N CYS A 161 -6.75 -8.46 -9.63
CA CYS A 161 -7.56 -7.39 -9.06
C CYS A 161 -7.99 -6.38 -10.14
N PRO A 162 -9.04 -6.71 -10.93
CA PRO A 162 -9.52 -5.86 -12.02
C PRO A 162 -9.81 -4.40 -11.62
N PRO A 163 -10.36 -4.10 -10.43
CA PRO A 163 -10.54 -2.72 -9.98
C PRO A 163 -9.21 -1.92 -9.89
N LEU A 164 -8.14 -2.53 -9.36
CA LEU A 164 -6.83 -1.87 -9.30
C LEU A 164 -6.17 -1.77 -10.68
N HIS A 165 -6.41 -2.73 -11.58
CA HIS A 165 -5.91 -2.67 -12.95
C HIS A 165 -6.36 -1.40 -13.66
N VAL A 166 -7.64 -1.05 -13.57
CA VAL A 166 -8.19 0.17 -14.20
C VAL A 166 -7.44 1.41 -13.71
N LEU A 167 -7.15 1.49 -12.40
CA LEU A 167 -6.49 2.65 -11.80
C LEU A 167 -5.01 2.75 -12.18
N ILE A 168 -4.30 1.62 -12.14
CA ILE A 168 -2.87 1.55 -12.46
C ILE A 168 -2.63 1.83 -13.95
N ASP A 169 -3.41 1.20 -14.83
CA ASP A 169 -3.30 1.40 -16.28
C ASP A 169 -3.66 2.85 -16.68
N ALA A 170 -4.73 3.42 -16.10
CA ALA A 170 -5.09 4.81 -16.35
C ALA A 170 -4.01 5.79 -15.90
N TRP A 171 -3.39 5.55 -14.73
CA TRP A 171 -2.26 6.32 -14.27
C TRP A 171 -1.09 6.23 -15.26
N TYR A 172 -0.69 5.02 -15.66
CA TYR A 172 0.45 4.80 -16.55
C TYR A 172 0.26 5.49 -17.90
N LYS A 173 -0.91 5.32 -18.52
CA LYS A 173 -1.26 5.99 -19.78
C LYS A 173 -1.19 7.52 -19.67
N ARG A 174 -1.63 8.10 -18.55
CA ARG A 174 -1.57 9.54 -18.31
C ARG A 174 -0.14 10.02 -18.13
N PHE A 175 0.63 9.33 -17.29
CA PHE A 175 2.01 9.70 -16.96
C PHE A 175 2.91 9.67 -18.21
N SER A 176 2.81 8.62 -19.02
CA SER A 176 3.59 8.45 -20.24
C SER A 176 3.30 9.53 -21.30
N ARG A 177 2.06 10.01 -21.40
CA ARG A 177 1.70 11.11 -22.33
C ARG A 177 2.33 12.44 -21.91
N THR A 178 2.33 12.74 -20.61
CA THR A 178 2.88 14.01 -20.10
C THR A 178 4.38 14.13 -20.39
N ARG A 179 5.14 13.03 -20.31
CA ARG A 179 6.59 13.02 -20.61
C ARG A 179 6.95 13.29 -22.07
N THR A 180 6.07 12.96 -23.02
CA THR A 180 6.35 13.22 -24.45
C THR A 180 6.21 14.69 -24.85
N ARG A 181 5.76 15.56 -23.93
CA ARG A 181 5.50 16.99 -24.19
C ARG A 181 6.53 17.94 -23.58
N THR A 182 7.44 17.42 -22.76
CA THR A 182 8.55 18.13 -22.11
C THR A 182 9.85 17.77 -22.79
#